data_AF-A0A7S2VLX7-F1
#
_entry.id   AF-A0A7S2VLX7-F1
#
_cell.length_a   1.000
_cell.length_b   1.000
_cell.length_c   1.000
_cell.angle_alpha   90.00
_cell.angle_beta   90.00
_cell.angle_gamma   90.00
#
_symmetry.space_group_name_H-M   'P 1'
#
loop_
_entity.id
_entity.type
_entity.pdbx_description
1 polymer ?
#
loop_
_entity_poly.entity_id
_entity_poly.type
_entity_poly.pdbx_seq_one_letter_code
_entity_poly.pdbx_strand_id
1 'polypeptide(L)'
;CERRRREPQDDGRFYDNPLWYGKSAAEIRQSTEHAKAAGNAASREGDWKLANRCWKDAAQGAEKVGDADVEVRLHLNLALGYVRLQKPAKALDRCDTFFSARLCAAATPELRAKAHFRRAEAHDQAGDASKAAASLRACLEIDPA
;
A
#
# COMPACT_ATOMS: atom_id res chain seq x y z
N CYS A 1 -9.63 -22.97 5.09
CA CYS A 1 -10.20 -21.72 5.63
C CYS A 1 -10.76 -20.89 4.48
N GLU A 2 -12.02 -20.52 4.59
CA GLU A 2 -12.91 -20.11 3.50
C GLU A 2 -12.42 -18.90 2.70
N ARG A 3 -12.64 -19.00 1.39
CA ARG A 3 -12.35 -17.96 0.40
C ARG A 3 -13.05 -16.68 0.82
N ARG A 4 -12.30 -15.61 1.09
CA ARG A 4 -12.83 -14.23 1.04
C ARG A 4 -13.62 -14.14 -0.26
N ARG A 5 -14.96 -14.04 -0.22
CA ARG A 5 -15.78 -13.86 -1.44
C ARG A 5 -15.43 -12.50 -2.02
N ARG A 6 -14.44 -12.49 -2.92
CA ARG A 6 -13.96 -11.28 -3.60
C ARG A 6 -14.90 -10.82 -4.70
N GLU A 7 -15.90 -11.63 -5.03
CA GLU A 7 -16.83 -11.38 -6.12
C GLU A 7 -18.11 -10.72 -5.58
N PRO A 8 -18.72 -9.82 -6.37
CA PRO A 8 -20.06 -9.32 -6.07
C PRO A 8 -21.07 -10.47 -6.14
N GLN A 9 -22.19 -10.33 -5.43
CA GLN A 9 -23.34 -11.23 -5.58
C GLN A 9 -24.11 -10.87 -6.87
N ASP A 10 -25.20 -11.59 -7.15
CA ASP A 10 -26.02 -11.42 -8.36
C ASP A 10 -26.56 -9.99 -8.55
N ASP A 11 -26.68 -9.22 -7.46
CA ASP A 11 -27.09 -7.81 -7.46
C ASP A 11 -25.95 -6.82 -7.76
N GLY A 12 -24.74 -7.31 -8.02
CA GLY A 12 -23.55 -6.50 -8.26
C GLY A 12 -22.92 -5.89 -7.00
N ARG A 13 -23.32 -6.33 -5.79
CA ARG A 13 -22.88 -5.76 -4.50
C ARG A 13 -22.07 -6.74 -3.67
N PHE A 14 -21.28 -6.19 -2.74
CA PHE A 14 -20.42 -6.93 -1.83
C PHE A 14 -21.00 -7.00 -0.42
N TYR A 15 -20.87 -8.15 0.25
CA TYR A 15 -21.42 -8.37 1.60
C TYR A 15 -20.46 -9.10 2.54
N ASP A 16 -19.23 -9.35 2.10
CA ASP A 16 -18.19 -10.12 2.80
C ASP A 16 -17.35 -9.27 3.75
N ASN A 17 -17.52 -7.95 3.75
CA ASN A 17 -16.76 -7.03 4.59
C ASN A 17 -17.65 -5.87 5.07
N PRO A 18 -17.70 -5.55 6.38
CA PRO A 18 -18.48 -4.44 6.91
C PRO A 18 -18.21 -3.08 6.23
N LEU A 19 -16.98 -2.84 5.77
CA LEU A 19 -16.59 -1.59 5.09
C LEU A 19 -17.28 -1.42 3.73
N TRP A 20 -17.62 -2.54 3.09
CA TRP A 20 -18.16 -2.61 1.72
C TRP A 20 -19.54 -3.23 1.66
N TYR A 21 -20.18 -3.48 2.80
CA TYR A 21 -21.46 -4.17 2.86
C TYR A 21 -22.52 -3.39 2.08
N GLY A 22 -23.16 -4.09 1.14
CA GLY A 22 -24.16 -3.52 0.23
C GLY A 22 -23.59 -2.55 -0.79
N LYS A 23 -22.26 -2.35 -0.90
CA LYS A 23 -21.68 -1.45 -1.91
C LYS A 23 -21.45 -2.19 -3.22
N SER A 24 -21.65 -1.50 -4.33
CA SER A 24 -21.18 -1.88 -5.66
C SER A 24 -19.68 -1.63 -5.83
N ALA A 25 -19.08 -2.18 -6.88
CA ALA A 25 -17.67 -1.91 -7.21
C ALA A 25 -17.40 -0.41 -7.45
N ALA A 26 -18.35 0.33 -8.04
CA ALA A 26 -18.22 1.76 -8.28
C ALA A 26 -18.17 2.57 -6.96
N GLU A 27 -19.04 2.24 -6.01
CA GLU A 27 -19.06 2.88 -4.69
C GLU A 27 -17.79 2.56 -3.87
N ILE A 28 -17.22 1.35 -4.03
CA ILE A 28 -15.94 0.99 -3.42
C ILE A 28 -14.80 1.80 -4.07
N ARG A 29 -14.76 1.94 -5.40
CA ARG A 29 -13.77 2.79 -6.09
C ARG A 29 -13.85 4.24 -5.62
N GLN A 30 -15.06 4.80 -5.54
CA GLN A 30 -15.26 6.16 -5.04
C GLN A 30 -14.81 6.33 -3.59
N SER A 31 -15.17 5.38 -2.71
CA SER A 31 -14.72 5.36 -1.31
C SER A 31 -13.19 5.27 -1.20
N THR A 32 -12.58 4.46 -2.06
CA THR A 32 -11.12 4.28 -2.15
C THR A 32 -10.42 5.59 -2.53
N GLU A 33 -10.93 6.28 -3.55
CA GLU A 33 -10.37 7.56 -3.99
C GLU A 33 -10.50 8.64 -2.91
N HIS A 34 -11.66 8.70 -2.23
CA HIS A 34 -11.86 9.63 -1.13
C HIS A 34 -10.89 9.36 0.03
N ALA A 35 -10.76 8.09 0.45
CA ALA A 35 -9.82 7.70 1.50
C ALA A 35 -8.36 7.97 1.09
N LYS A 36 -7.97 7.71 -0.17
CA LYS A 36 -6.65 8.05 -0.70
C LYS A 36 -6.39 9.56 -0.63
N ALA A 37 -7.35 10.38 -1.04
CA ALA A 37 -7.24 11.84 -1.01
C ALA A 37 -7.11 12.37 0.42
N ALA A 38 -7.94 11.88 1.35
CA ALA A 38 -7.87 12.22 2.77
C ALA A 38 -6.51 11.83 3.38
N GLY A 39 -6.01 10.63 3.06
CA GLY A 39 -4.69 10.19 3.52
C GLY A 39 -3.55 11.06 3.00
N ASN A 40 -3.64 11.49 1.73
CA ASN A 40 -2.68 12.41 1.14
C ASN A 40 -2.74 13.79 1.80
N ALA A 41 -3.93 14.33 2.11
CA ALA A 41 -4.08 15.59 2.82
C ALA A 41 -3.46 15.52 4.23
N ALA A 42 -3.85 14.51 5.02
CA ALA A 42 -3.30 14.27 6.35
C ALA A 42 -1.76 14.13 6.35
N SER A 43 -1.20 13.49 5.32
CA SER A 43 0.26 13.38 5.20
C SER A 43 0.97 14.71 4.97
N ARG A 44 0.35 15.65 4.24
CA ARG A 44 0.89 17.00 4.03
C ARG A 44 0.82 17.84 5.29
N GLU A 45 -0.17 17.58 6.13
CA GLU A 45 -0.33 18.19 7.46
C GLU A 45 0.56 17.53 8.53
N GLY A 46 1.24 16.43 8.19
CA GLY A 46 2.10 15.69 9.12
C GLY A 46 1.33 14.76 10.07
N ASP A 47 0.02 14.61 9.93
CA ASP A 47 -0.75 13.59 10.67
C ASP A 47 -0.59 12.22 10.02
N TRP A 48 0.57 11.61 10.28
CA TRP A 48 0.91 10.29 9.78
C TRP A 48 0.01 9.16 10.33
N LYS A 49 -0.64 9.37 11.49
CA LYS A 49 -1.57 8.38 12.05
C LYS A 49 -2.86 8.36 11.26
N LEU A 50 -3.43 9.52 10.97
CA LEU A 50 -4.61 9.65 10.12
C LEU A 50 -4.29 9.23 8.68
N ALA A 51 -3.17 9.67 8.13
CA ALA A 51 -2.73 9.29 6.79
C ALA A 51 -2.70 7.77 6.60
N ASN A 52 -2.05 7.05 7.52
CA ASN A 52 -1.98 5.59 7.46
C ASN A 52 -3.33 4.91 7.63
N ARG A 53 -4.25 5.47 8.43
CA ARG A 53 -5.61 4.91 8.56
C ARG A 53 -6.33 5.00 7.22
N CYS A 54 -6.37 6.19 6.64
CA CYS A 54 -7.03 6.44 5.36
C CYS A 54 -6.42 5.64 4.21
N TRP A 55 -5.08 5.55 4.11
CA TRP A 55 -4.43 4.74 3.09
C TRP A 55 -4.65 3.24 3.28
N LYS A 56 -4.84 2.76 4.52
CA LYS A 56 -5.18 1.35 4.76
C LYS A 56 -6.57 1.02 4.25
N ASP A 57 -7.56 1.87 4.54
CA ASP A 57 -8.92 1.70 4.06
C ASP A 57 -8.97 1.76 2.52
N ALA A 58 -8.23 2.70 1.93
CA ALA A 58 -8.06 2.79 0.47
C ALA A 58 -7.40 1.53 -0.11
N ALA A 59 -6.36 0.99 0.53
CA ALA A 59 -5.66 -0.20 0.03
C ALA A 59 -6.57 -1.43 0.04
N GLN A 60 -7.41 -1.57 1.08
CA GLN A 60 -8.42 -2.62 1.13
C GLN A 60 -9.46 -2.47 0.02
N GLY A 61 -9.84 -1.24 -0.33
CA GLY A 61 -10.77 -0.98 -1.42
C GLY A 61 -10.17 -1.28 -2.79
N ALA A 62 -8.92 -0.86 -3.02
CA ALA A 62 -8.16 -1.16 -4.24
C ALA A 62 -7.97 -2.68 -4.42
N GLU A 63 -7.56 -3.40 -3.37
CA GLU A 63 -7.48 -4.87 -3.37
C GLU A 63 -8.84 -5.49 -3.73
N LYS A 64 -9.93 -4.98 -3.13
CA LYS A 64 -11.28 -5.50 -3.28
C LYS A 64 -11.81 -5.39 -4.71
N VAL A 65 -11.50 -4.30 -5.41
CA VAL A 65 -11.94 -4.08 -6.81
C VAL A 65 -10.88 -4.49 -7.84
N GLY A 66 -9.78 -5.09 -7.40
CA GLY A 66 -8.70 -5.59 -8.25
C GLY A 66 -7.85 -4.49 -8.89
N ASP A 67 -7.82 -3.28 -8.32
CA ASP A 67 -7.04 -2.15 -8.84
C ASP A 67 -5.59 -2.21 -8.33
N ALA A 68 -4.76 -3.00 -9.01
CA ALA A 68 -3.37 -3.23 -8.60
C ALA A 68 -2.53 -1.95 -8.66
N ASP A 69 -2.76 -1.07 -9.63
CA ASP A 69 -1.98 0.17 -9.82
C ASP A 69 -2.17 1.12 -8.64
N VAL A 70 -3.40 1.30 -8.18
CA VAL A 70 -3.71 2.11 -7.00
C VAL A 70 -3.20 1.42 -5.73
N GLU A 71 -3.38 0.11 -5.61
CA GLU A 71 -2.94 -0.66 -4.45
C GLU A 71 -1.42 -0.58 -4.23
N VAL A 72 -0.63 -0.74 -5.30
CA VAL A 72 0.83 -0.60 -5.30
C VAL A 72 1.25 0.75 -4.68
N ARG A 73 0.64 1.85 -5.13
CA ARG A 73 0.95 3.20 -4.65
C ARG A 73 0.58 3.38 -3.17
N LEU A 74 -0.55 2.81 -2.76
CA LEU A 74 -1.00 2.88 -1.37
C LEU A 74 -0.09 2.10 -0.41
N HIS A 75 0.46 0.95 -0.83
CA HIS A 75 1.46 0.23 -0.03
C HIS A 75 2.75 1.03 0.15
N LEU A 76 3.21 1.74 -0.87
CA LEU A 76 4.37 2.64 -0.75
C LEU A 76 4.10 3.83 0.19
N ASN A 77 2.89 4.38 0.14
CA ASN A 77 2.50 5.45 1.05
C ASN A 77 2.40 4.95 2.50
N LEU A 78 1.82 3.77 2.72
CA LEU A 78 1.77 3.14 4.05
C LEU A 78 3.17 2.84 4.59
N ALA A 79 4.10 2.34 3.75
CA ALA A 79 5.48 2.12 4.13
C ALA A 79 6.14 3.43 4.60
N LEU A 80 6.01 4.51 3.81
CA LEU A 80 6.47 5.85 4.20
C LEU A 80 5.85 6.29 5.54
N GLY A 81 4.54 6.20 5.69
CA GLY A 81 3.87 6.64 6.91
C GLY A 81 4.31 5.85 8.13
N TYR A 82 4.57 4.54 7.99
CA TYR A 82 5.14 3.76 9.09
C TYR A 82 6.59 4.12 9.41
N VAL A 83 7.42 4.46 8.42
CA VAL A 83 8.76 5.02 8.65
C VAL A 83 8.64 6.33 9.44
N ARG A 84 7.75 7.23 9.04
CA ARG A 84 7.51 8.52 9.73
C ARG A 84 7.01 8.32 11.17
N LEU A 85 6.29 7.23 11.44
CA LEU A 85 5.80 6.87 12.77
C LEU A 85 6.80 6.07 13.62
N GLN A 86 8.03 5.85 13.14
CA GLN A 86 9.03 5.01 13.83
C GLN A 86 8.55 3.57 14.07
N LYS A 87 7.91 2.98 13.06
CA LYS A 87 7.38 1.61 13.08
C LYS A 87 7.98 0.76 11.95
N PRO A 88 9.29 0.48 11.98
CA PRO A 88 10.00 -0.14 10.87
C PRO A 88 9.46 -1.52 10.49
N ALA A 89 9.08 -2.36 11.46
CA ALA A 89 8.49 -3.67 11.18
C ALA A 89 7.21 -3.56 10.32
N LYS A 90 6.34 -2.60 10.64
CA LYS A 90 5.11 -2.38 9.85
C LYS A 90 5.41 -1.79 8.48
N ALA A 91 6.46 -0.97 8.35
CA ALA A 91 6.90 -0.47 7.05
C ALA A 91 7.40 -1.62 6.16
N LEU A 92 8.22 -2.51 6.72
CA LEU A 92 8.71 -3.71 6.04
C LEU A 92 7.55 -4.62 5.60
N ASP A 93 6.54 -4.85 6.45
CA ASP A 93 5.35 -5.62 6.06
C ASP A 93 4.67 -5.06 4.79
N ARG A 94 4.63 -3.72 4.66
CA ARG A 94 4.02 -3.09 3.48
C ARG A 94 4.91 -3.22 2.24
N CYS A 95 6.22 -3.12 2.40
CA CYS A 95 7.18 -3.41 1.34
C CYS A 95 7.09 -4.88 0.88
N ASP A 96 7.01 -5.83 1.80
CA ASP A 96 6.89 -7.25 1.46
C ASP A 96 5.55 -7.54 0.74
N THR A 97 4.47 -6.86 1.15
CA THR A 97 3.19 -6.93 0.42
C THR A 97 3.35 -6.41 -1.02
N PHE A 98 4.02 -5.26 -1.20
CA PHE A 98 4.33 -4.71 -2.52
C PHE A 98 5.10 -5.72 -3.38
N PHE A 99 6.09 -6.43 -2.82
CA PHE A 99 6.89 -7.41 -3.55
C PHE A 99 6.19 -8.74 -3.83
N SER A 100 4.91 -8.90 -3.45
CA SER A 100 4.11 -10.03 -3.93
C SER A 100 4.03 -10.05 -5.46
N ALA A 101 3.99 -11.24 -6.06
CA ALA A 101 4.04 -11.42 -7.51
C ALA A 101 2.99 -10.56 -8.25
N ARG A 102 1.77 -10.47 -7.70
CA ARG A 102 0.67 -9.69 -8.27
C ARG A 102 0.97 -8.19 -8.32
N LEU A 103 1.44 -7.61 -7.22
CA LEU A 103 1.68 -6.17 -7.13
C LEU A 103 2.98 -5.78 -7.85
N CYS A 104 4.00 -6.62 -7.76
CA CYS A 104 5.25 -6.41 -8.46
C CYS A 104 5.06 -6.43 -10.00
N ALA A 105 4.17 -7.29 -10.51
CA ALA A 105 3.84 -7.35 -11.93
C ALA A 105 3.13 -6.07 -12.43
N ALA A 106 2.31 -5.43 -11.60
CA ALA A 106 1.63 -4.17 -11.93
C ALA A 106 2.53 -2.93 -11.75
N ALA A 107 3.62 -3.04 -10.97
CA ALA A 107 4.48 -1.91 -10.67
C ALA A 107 5.44 -1.58 -11.83
N THR A 108 5.52 -0.28 -12.17
CA THR A 108 6.55 0.25 -13.08
C THR A 108 7.95 0.15 -12.45
N PRO A 109 9.04 0.21 -13.24
CA PRO A 109 10.40 0.24 -12.71
C PRO A 109 10.60 1.31 -11.63
N GLU A 110 10.07 2.51 -11.83
CA GLU A 110 10.21 3.63 -10.88
C GLU A 110 9.51 3.32 -9.54
N LEU A 111 8.35 2.65 -9.59
CA LEU A 111 7.65 2.22 -8.37
C LEU A 111 8.41 1.09 -7.65
N ARG A 112 9.07 0.19 -8.39
CA ARG A 112 9.93 -0.85 -7.80
C ARG A 112 11.17 -0.26 -7.15
N ALA A 113 11.84 0.68 -7.81
CA ALA A 113 12.96 1.43 -7.24
C ALA A 113 12.53 2.14 -5.95
N LYS A 114 11.39 2.85 -5.99
CA LYS A 114 10.81 3.49 -4.80
C LYS A 114 10.47 2.50 -3.68
N ALA A 115 10.01 1.29 -4.00
CA ALA A 115 9.77 0.26 -3.00
C ALA A 115 11.05 -0.19 -2.30
N HIS A 116 12.12 -0.40 -3.07
CA HIS A 116 13.45 -0.71 -2.53
C HIS A 116 13.98 0.44 -1.66
N PHE A 117 13.79 1.68 -2.08
CA PHE A 117 14.12 2.85 -1.27
C PHE A 117 13.35 2.89 0.06
N ARG A 118 12.02 2.68 0.06
CA ARG A 118 11.23 2.59 1.29
C ARG A 118 11.68 1.45 2.20
N ARG A 119 12.04 0.31 1.63
CA ARG A 119 12.56 -0.84 2.36
C ARG A 119 13.91 -0.52 3.01
N ALA A 120 14.76 0.23 2.31
CA ALA A 120 16.03 0.71 2.87
C ALA A 120 15.81 1.62 4.08
N GLU A 121 14.94 2.63 3.97
CA GLU A 121 14.58 3.52 5.09
C GLU A 121 14.09 2.71 6.31
N ALA A 122 13.25 1.70 6.09
CA ALA A 122 12.72 0.87 7.16
C ALA A 122 13.78 -0.04 7.80
N HIS A 123 14.72 -0.60 7.02
CA HIS A 123 15.85 -1.37 7.55
C HIS A 123 16.83 -0.50 8.33
N ASP A 124 17.14 0.69 7.83
CA ASP A 124 18.01 1.64 8.51
C ASP A 124 17.44 2.03 9.88
N GLN A 125 16.14 2.37 9.91
CA GLN A 125 15.41 2.64 11.15
C GLN A 125 15.35 1.44 12.10
N ALA A 126 15.44 0.21 11.59
CA ALA A 126 15.53 -1.01 12.41
C ALA A 126 16.96 -1.30 12.91
N GLY A 127 17.97 -0.52 12.51
CA GLY A 127 19.39 -0.78 12.78
C GLY A 127 20.03 -1.84 11.87
N ASP A 128 19.33 -2.29 10.82
CA ASP A 128 19.79 -3.32 9.89
C ASP A 128 20.58 -2.70 8.71
N ALA A 129 21.73 -2.09 9.00
CA ALA A 129 22.53 -1.35 8.01
C ALA A 129 22.88 -2.17 6.75
N SER A 130 23.20 -3.47 6.90
CA SER A 130 23.51 -4.34 5.76
C SER A 130 22.31 -4.55 4.83
N LYS A 131 21.10 -4.69 5.39
CA LYS A 131 19.88 -4.86 4.58
C LYS A 131 19.43 -3.53 3.97
N ALA A 132 19.66 -2.42 4.65
CA ALA A 132 19.43 -1.09 4.11
C ALA A 132 20.32 -0.86 2.87
N ALA A 133 21.62 -1.14 2.98
CA ALA A 133 22.55 -1.02 1.86
C ALA A 133 22.20 -1.95 0.69
N ALA A 134 21.80 -3.19 0.95
CA ALA A 134 21.33 -4.12 -0.08
C ALA A 134 20.08 -3.59 -0.81
N SER A 135 19.14 -2.99 -0.05
CA SER A 135 17.93 -2.40 -0.62
C SER A 135 18.24 -1.16 -1.47
N LEU A 136 19.18 -0.30 -1.05
CA LEU A 136 19.64 0.84 -1.85
C LEU A 136 20.33 0.39 -3.13
N ARG A 137 21.15 -0.66 -3.08
CA ARG A 137 21.77 -1.23 -4.28
C ARG A 137 20.72 -1.68 -5.29
N ALA A 138 19.72 -2.44 -4.86
CA ALA A 138 18.62 -2.86 -5.73
C ALA A 138 17.82 -1.68 -6.30
N CYS A 139 17.66 -0.59 -5.54
CA CYS A 139 17.06 0.64 -6.05
C CYS A 139 17.89 1.23 -7.21
N LEU A 140 19.20 1.37 -7.03
CA LEU A 140 20.12 1.95 -8.03
C LEU A 140 20.32 1.05 -9.26
N GLU A 141 20.17 -0.27 -9.12
CA GLU A 141 20.21 -1.18 -10.27
C GLU A 141 18.99 -1.01 -11.20
N ILE A 142 17.84 -0.59 -10.64
CA ILE A 142 16.61 -0.37 -11.40
C ILE A 142 16.56 1.05 -11.97
N ASP A 143 16.96 2.04 -11.17
CA ASP A 143 16.96 3.46 -11.53
C ASP A 143 18.35 4.06 -11.21
N PRO A 144 19.35 3.80 -12.06
CA PRO A 144 20.65 4.45 -11.99
C PRO A 144 20.48 5.89 -12.49
N ALA A 145 20.48 6.85 -11.58
CA ALA A 145 20.31 8.27 -11.85
C ALA A 145 21.16 8.81 -13.03
#